data_AF-A0A929K5Y4-F1
#
_entry.id   AF-A0A929K5Y4-F1
#
_cell.length_a   1.000
_cell.length_b   1.000
_cell.length_c   1.000
_cell.angle_alpha   90.00
_cell.angle_beta   90.00
_cell.angle_gamma   90.00
#
_symmetry.space_group_name_H-M   'P 1'
#
loop_
_entity.id
_entity.type
_entity.pdbx_description
1 polymer ?
#
loop_
_entity_poly.entity_id
_entity_poly.type
_entity_poly.pdbx_seq_one_letter_code
_entity_poly.pdbx_strand_id
1 'polypeptide(L)'
;LYRTGNLEESFKYFNRALEISKNHKKWERVTPILERFRSYYRLQKESDKIIGEFDECLELCSESNDRHSMANMMTGMARAYIDIGNYEMALFKLDESIRIWDKLKEDRYPNLNERTETLERNRGETLERRGDTLKAMGRWDESLGMYEEVYQIKKQLGHVSGEAGLLTVIAATLHQAERNTVAVEKHEESLKIGRKTSDVVLLTMILAIGGSIYRDLENWDKATQRYEECYQIGKDRGYPSAKASGLMGMGEVYMLQGELKEALIKFQDSLKIWKDLKREYDIGLVTQKLGKLHLKLREYDRAYEFAIQANEIFVTSSFTIGGIIHLGKAKLTLAEIYLAQKKHEKALSISEQARDIFEKLHLSYHQKEADEVMDQIKREMENRKAKNRI
;
A
#
# COMPACT_ATOMS: atom_id res chain seq x y z
N LEU A 1 4.50 2.36 -25.68
CA LEU A 1 3.02 2.42 -25.72
C LEU A 1 2.43 2.38 -24.31
N TYR A 2 2.41 1.24 -23.60
CA TYR A 2 1.92 1.21 -22.20
C TYR A 2 2.67 2.17 -21.25
N ARG A 3 4.02 2.11 -21.25
CA ARG A 3 4.87 3.00 -20.43
C ARG A 3 4.84 4.47 -20.88
N THR A 4 4.28 4.74 -22.06
CA THR A 4 4.20 6.08 -22.66
C THR A 4 2.79 6.65 -22.59
N GLY A 5 1.87 6.04 -21.83
CA GLY A 5 0.51 6.54 -21.58
C GLY A 5 -0.53 6.24 -22.66
N ASN A 6 -0.15 5.62 -23.78
CA ASN A 6 -1.08 5.25 -24.85
C ASN A 6 -1.70 3.88 -24.54
N LEU A 7 -2.70 3.90 -23.66
CA LEU A 7 -3.33 2.72 -23.06
C LEU A 7 -4.20 1.95 -24.07
N GLU A 8 -5.00 2.64 -24.89
CA GLU A 8 -5.88 2.00 -25.88
C GLU A 8 -5.10 1.25 -26.96
N GLU A 9 -4.04 1.86 -27.49
CA GLU A 9 -3.23 1.21 -28.52
C GLU A 9 -2.43 0.05 -27.93
N SER A 10 -1.95 0.19 -26.69
CA SER A 10 -1.31 -0.91 -25.97
C SER A 10 -2.28 -2.07 -25.73
N PHE A 11 -3.55 -1.80 -25.44
CA PHE A 11 -4.58 -2.81 -25.24
C PHE A 11 -4.81 -3.64 -26.51
N LYS A 12 -4.82 -3.01 -27.69
CA LYS A 12 -4.91 -3.72 -28.99
C LYS A 12 -3.74 -4.68 -29.21
N TYR A 13 -2.50 -4.26 -28.92
CA TYR A 13 -1.33 -5.13 -29.05
C TYR A 13 -1.35 -6.29 -28.04
N PHE A 14 -1.77 -6.03 -26.80
CA PHE A 14 -1.91 -7.09 -25.80
C PHE A 14 -3.01 -8.10 -26.17
N ASN A 15 -4.14 -7.65 -26.75
CA ASN A 15 -5.18 -8.57 -27.24
C ASN A 15 -4.65 -9.47 -28.34
N ARG A 16 -3.95 -8.90 -29.32
CA ARG A 16 -3.31 -9.70 -30.37
C ARG A 16 -2.29 -10.69 -29.80
N ALA A 17 -1.50 -10.28 -28.80
CA ALA A 17 -0.55 -11.17 -28.14
C ALA A 17 -1.22 -12.28 -27.33
N LEU A 18 -2.36 -11.98 -26.70
CA LEU A 18 -3.16 -12.97 -25.96
C LEU A 18 -3.69 -14.04 -26.93
N GLU A 19 -4.31 -13.62 -28.03
CA GLU A 19 -4.82 -14.53 -29.07
C GLU A 19 -3.72 -15.42 -29.64
N ILE A 20 -2.56 -14.86 -29.99
CA ILE A 20 -1.42 -15.64 -30.47
C ILE A 20 -0.96 -16.64 -29.40
N SER A 21 -0.89 -16.23 -28.14
CA SER A 21 -0.44 -17.10 -27.05
C SER A 21 -1.43 -18.23 -26.77
N LYS A 22 -2.74 -17.95 -26.79
CA LYS A 22 -3.82 -18.95 -26.71
C LYS A 22 -3.69 -19.96 -27.86
N ASN A 23 -3.63 -19.49 -29.10
CA ASN A 23 -3.57 -20.33 -30.30
C ASN A 23 -2.34 -21.25 -30.34
N HIS A 24 -1.19 -20.79 -29.83
CA HIS A 24 0.03 -21.58 -29.75
C HIS A 24 0.22 -22.32 -28.41
N LYS A 25 -0.78 -22.30 -27.52
CA LYS A 25 -0.74 -22.92 -26.18
C LYS A 25 0.50 -22.52 -25.37
N LYS A 26 0.90 -21.25 -25.46
CA LYS A 26 2.02 -20.64 -24.71
C LYS A 26 1.52 -20.01 -23.43
N TRP A 27 1.01 -20.84 -22.51
CA TRP A 27 0.34 -20.40 -21.29
C TRP A 27 1.26 -19.61 -20.34
N GLU A 28 2.57 -19.85 -20.40
CA GLU A 28 3.56 -19.09 -19.63
C GLU A 28 3.58 -17.60 -20.00
N ARG A 29 3.09 -17.25 -21.19
CA ARG A 29 2.98 -15.87 -21.69
C ARG A 29 1.62 -15.24 -21.44
N VAL A 30 0.60 -16.03 -21.09
CA VAL A 30 -0.77 -15.56 -20.90
C VAL A 30 -0.92 -14.75 -19.61
N THR A 31 -0.41 -15.26 -18.47
CA THR A 31 -0.53 -14.55 -17.19
C THR A 31 0.05 -13.14 -17.22
N PRO A 32 1.27 -12.89 -17.73
CA PRO A 32 1.80 -11.54 -17.83
C PRO A 32 0.95 -10.60 -18.71
N ILE A 33 0.25 -11.12 -19.73
CA ILE A 33 -0.64 -10.32 -20.58
C ILE A 33 -1.93 -9.97 -19.82
N LEU A 34 -2.57 -10.95 -19.18
CA LEU A 34 -3.76 -10.73 -18.35
C LEU A 34 -3.49 -9.76 -17.19
N GLU A 35 -2.28 -9.77 -16.63
CA GLU A 35 -1.83 -8.79 -15.63
C GLU A 35 -1.78 -7.34 -16.16
N ARG A 36 -1.46 -7.16 -17.45
CA ARG A 36 -1.55 -5.84 -18.11
C ARG A 36 -2.99 -5.43 -18.32
N PHE A 37 -3.85 -6.36 -18.69
CA PHE A 37 -5.28 -6.11 -18.80
C PHE A 37 -5.91 -5.78 -17.46
N ARG A 38 -5.59 -6.51 -16.39
CA ARG A 38 -6.03 -6.12 -15.03
C ARG A 38 -5.64 -4.69 -14.71
N SER A 39 -4.40 -4.31 -15.00
CA SER A 39 -3.93 -2.95 -14.76
C SER A 39 -4.70 -1.91 -15.60
N TYR A 40 -5.04 -2.24 -16.84
CA TYR A 40 -5.86 -1.41 -17.73
C TYR A 40 -7.31 -1.29 -17.22
N TYR A 41 -7.98 -2.40 -16.95
CA TYR A 41 -9.35 -2.41 -16.43
C TYR A 41 -9.47 -1.74 -15.07
N ARG A 42 -8.45 -1.87 -14.20
CA ARG A 42 -8.40 -1.16 -12.93
C ARG A 42 -8.35 0.36 -13.10
N LEU A 43 -7.66 0.86 -14.13
CA LEU A 43 -7.66 2.30 -14.46
C LEU A 43 -9.04 2.78 -14.94
N GLN A 44 -9.78 1.91 -15.63
CA GLN A 44 -11.15 2.19 -16.11
C GLN A 44 -12.22 1.96 -15.04
N LYS A 45 -11.86 1.45 -13.85
CA LYS A 45 -12.79 1.01 -12.79
C LYS A 45 -13.73 -0.11 -13.23
N GLU A 46 -13.24 -0.98 -14.11
CA GLU A 46 -13.94 -2.15 -14.66
C GLU A 46 -13.20 -3.44 -14.31
N SER A 47 -12.66 -3.51 -13.09
CA SER A 47 -11.82 -4.62 -12.62
C SER A 47 -12.54 -5.98 -12.59
N ASP A 48 -13.86 -6.01 -12.73
CA ASP A 48 -14.69 -7.21 -12.83
C ASP A 48 -14.53 -7.93 -14.18
N LYS A 49 -14.34 -7.18 -15.27
CA LYS A 49 -14.25 -7.76 -16.64
C LYS A 49 -13.09 -8.74 -16.81
N ILE A 50 -11.98 -8.49 -16.13
CA ILE A 50 -10.77 -9.32 -16.24
C ILE A 50 -10.96 -10.73 -15.67
N ILE A 51 -11.94 -10.91 -14.77
CA ILE A 51 -12.18 -12.20 -14.12
C ILE A 51 -12.61 -13.24 -15.15
N GLY A 52 -13.51 -12.87 -16.06
CA GLY A 52 -13.95 -13.75 -17.15
C GLY A 52 -12.82 -14.13 -18.11
N GLU A 53 -11.89 -13.20 -18.39
CA GLU A 53 -10.71 -13.50 -19.22
C GLU A 53 -9.74 -14.46 -18.52
N PHE A 54 -9.56 -14.32 -17.19
CA PHE A 54 -8.79 -15.29 -16.40
C PHE A 54 -9.45 -16.67 -16.40
N ASP A 55 -10.77 -16.75 -16.21
CA ASP A 55 -11.53 -18.01 -16.21
C ASP A 55 -11.43 -18.75 -17.54
N GLU A 56 -11.68 -18.06 -18.66
CA GLU A 56 -11.58 -18.63 -20.00
C GLU A 56 -10.18 -19.18 -20.27
N CYS A 57 -9.14 -18.39 -19.97
CA CYS A 57 -7.77 -18.83 -20.19
C CYS A 57 -7.41 -19.99 -19.26
N LEU A 58 -7.94 -20.04 -18.03
CA LEU A 58 -7.63 -21.08 -17.05
C LEU A 58 -8.26 -22.41 -17.47
N GLU A 59 -9.47 -22.38 -18.02
CA GLU A 59 -10.14 -23.53 -18.63
C GLU A 59 -9.32 -24.10 -19.78
N LEU A 60 -8.92 -23.26 -20.76
CA LEU A 60 -8.08 -23.68 -21.88
C LEU A 60 -6.70 -24.18 -21.43
N CYS A 61 -6.11 -23.57 -20.41
CA CYS A 61 -4.85 -24.01 -19.83
C CYS A 61 -4.99 -25.38 -19.15
N SER A 62 -6.12 -25.64 -18.50
CA SER A 62 -6.40 -26.92 -17.82
C SER A 62 -6.46 -28.11 -18.80
N GLU A 63 -6.99 -27.90 -20.01
CA GLU A 63 -7.00 -28.91 -21.08
C GLU A 63 -5.58 -29.33 -21.51
N SER A 64 -4.61 -28.41 -21.39
CA SER A 64 -3.21 -28.67 -21.71
C SER A 64 -2.39 -29.27 -20.56
N ASN A 65 -2.99 -29.38 -19.37
CA ASN A 65 -2.37 -29.87 -18.13
C ASN A 65 -1.07 -29.12 -17.74
N ASP A 66 -0.92 -27.85 -18.13
CA ASP A 66 0.18 -26.98 -17.69
C ASP A 66 -0.10 -26.42 -16.28
N ARG A 67 0.15 -27.27 -15.28
CA ARG A 67 -0.05 -26.94 -13.86
C ARG A 67 0.70 -25.69 -13.41
N HIS A 68 1.89 -25.42 -13.97
CA HIS A 68 2.69 -24.27 -13.58
C HIS A 68 2.02 -22.96 -14.02
N SER A 69 1.56 -22.91 -15.28
CA SER A 69 0.83 -21.74 -15.78
C SER A 69 -0.53 -21.57 -15.09
N MET A 70 -1.24 -22.68 -14.80
CA MET A 70 -2.49 -22.63 -14.01
C MET A 70 -2.29 -21.97 -12.65
N ALA A 71 -1.28 -22.38 -11.89
CA ALA A 71 -1.01 -21.81 -10.57
C ALA A 71 -0.67 -20.30 -10.63
N ASN A 72 0.10 -19.88 -11.64
CA ASN A 72 0.38 -18.46 -11.88
C ASN A 72 -0.90 -17.68 -12.24
N MET A 73 -1.75 -18.25 -13.09
CA MET A 73 -3.01 -17.61 -13.47
C MET A 73 -3.97 -17.48 -12.29
N MET A 74 -4.08 -18.49 -11.44
CA MET A 74 -4.86 -18.42 -10.20
C MET A 74 -4.35 -17.31 -9.27
N THR A 75 -3.03 -17.13 -9.17
CA THR A 75 -2.44 -16.00 -8.41
C THR A 75 -2.80 -14.64 -9.04
N GLY A 76 -2.77 -14.53 -10.37
CA GLY A 76 -3.18 -13.32 -11.08
C GLY A 76 -4.66 -13.00 -10.94
N MET A 77 -5.51 -14.03 -11.00
CA MET A 77 -6.96 -13.95 -10.79
C MET A 77 -7.30 -13.55 -9.35
N ALA A 78 -6.61 -14.09 -8.36
CA ALA A 78 -6.77 -13.67 -6.97
C ALA A 78 -6.54 -12.16 -6.80
N ARG A 79 -5.53 -11.60 -7.48
CA ARG A 79 -5.28 -10.15 -7.47
C ARG A 79 -6.39 -9.35 -8.14
N ALA A 80 -7.07 -9.91 -9.15
CA ALA A 80 -8.28 -9.29 -9.71
C ALA A 80 -9.44 -9.29 -8.71
N TYR A 81 -9.62 -10.38 -7.97
CA TYR A 81 -10.60 -10.42 -6.88
C TYR A 81 -10.28 -9.42 -5.75
N ILE A 82 -9.00 -9.24 -5.40
CA ILE A 82 -8.55 -8.19 -4.46
C ILE A 82 -8.89 -6.80 -5.01
N ASP A 83 -8.67 -6.55 -6.31
CA ASP A 83 -8.96 -5.25 -6.93
C ASP A 83 -10.47 -4.90 -6.88
N ILE A 84 -11.37 -5.89 -6.76
CA ILE A 84 -12.83 -5.68 -6.56
C ILE A 84 -13.28 -5.88 -5.09
N GLY A 85 -12.36 -6.08 -4.15
CA GLY A 85 -12.65 -6.26 -2.72
C GLY A 85 -13.20 -7.64 -2.34
N ASN A 86 -13.22 -8.61 -3.25
CA ASN A 86 -13.67 -9.97 -2.96
C ASN A 86 -12.51 -10.81 -2.38
N TYR A 87 -12.15 -10.53 -1.13
CA TYR A 87 -11.02 -11.19 -0.47
C TYR A 87 -11.23 -12.70 -0.27
N GLU A 88 -12.47 -13.16 -0.06
CA GLU A 88 -12.77 -14.59 0.10
C GLU A 88 -12.45 -15.38 -1.18
N MET A 89 -12.88 -14.89 -2.34
CA MET A 89 -12.56 -15.55 -3.60
C MET A 89 -11.08 -15.42 -3.95
N ALA A 90 -10.44 -14.31 -3.58
CA ALA A 90 -9.00 -14.18 -3.69
C ALA A 90 -8.26 -15.26 -2.88
N LEU A 91 -8.63 -15.47 -1.63
CA LEU A 91 -8.07 -16.54 -0.79
C LEU A 91 -8.31 -17.92 -1.39
N PHE A 92 -9.52 -18.19 -1.86
CA PHE A 92 -9.85 -19.45 -2.52
C PHE A 92 -8.91 -19.74 -3.70
N LYS A 93 -8.70 -18.76 -4.59
CA LYS A 93 -7.78 -18.90 -5.74
C LYS A 93 -6.31 -19.02 -5.34
N LEU A 94 -5.89 -18.33 -4.29
CA LEU A 94 -4.53 -18.47 -3.75
C LEU A 94 -4.31 -19.85 -3.14
N ASP A 95 -5.29 -20.39 -2.42
CA ASP A 95 -5.24 -21.75 -1.85
C ASP A 95 -5.21 -22.82 -2.95
N GLU A 96 -5.98 -22.65 -4.04
CA GLU A 96 -5.88 -23.51 -5.22
C GLU A 96 -4.47 -23.49 -5.83
N SER A 97 -3.91 -22.29 -6.00
CA SER A 97 -2.56 -22.09 -6.54
C SER A 97 -1.48 -22.74 -5.66
N ILE A 98 -1.54 -22.54 -4.34
CA ILE A 98 -0.60 -23.13 -3.37
C ILE A 98 -0.66 -24.66 -3.42
N ARG A 99 -1.85 -25.26 -3.46
CA ARG A 99 -2.01 -26.71 -3.61
C ARG A 99 -1.34 -27.25 -4.88
N ILE A 100 -1.37 -26.50 -5.98
CA ILE A 100 -0.69 -26.90 -7.22
C ILE A 100 0.83 -26.78 -7.04
N TRP A 101 1.33 -25.71 -6.41
CA TRP A 101 2.75 -25.58 -6.12
C TRP A 101 3.30 -26.69 -5.23
N ASP A 102 2.56 -27.05 -4.18
CA ASP A 102 2.94 -28.13 -3.26
C ASP A 102 3.01 -29.47 -4.00
N LYS A 103 2.01 -29.79 -4.83
CA LYS A 103 2.04 -30.99 -5.69
C LYS A 103 3.19 -30.97 -6.69
N LEU A 104 3.46 -29.83 -7.33
CA LEU A 104 4.58 -29.69 -8.27
C LEU A 104 5.94 -29.86 -7.59
N LYS A 105 6.05 -29.49 -6.31
CA LYS A 105 7.25 -29.73 -5.49
C LYS A 105 7.39 -31.22 -5.15
N GLU A 106 6.31 -31.85 -4.67
CA GLU A 106 6.27 -33.29 -4.36
C GLU A 106 6.63 -34.15 -5.57
N ASP A 107 6.00 -33.88 -6.72
CA ASP A 107 6.21 -34.60 -7.98
C ASP A 107 7.67 -34.51 -8.48
N ARG A 108 8.44 -33.49 -8.05
CA ARG A 108 9.80 -33.25 -8.55
C ARG A 108 10.94 -33.79 -7.68
N TYR A 109 10.67 -34.32 -6.48
CA TYR A 109 11.66 -34.86 -5.50
C TYR A 109 12.83 -33.87 -5.16
N PRO A 110 13.54 -34.03 -4.02
CA PRO A 110 14.11 -32.91 -3.26
C PRO A 110 15.50 -32.44 -3.73
N ASN A 111 15.77 -32.43 -5.03
CA ASN A 111 16.99 -31.79 -5.53
C ASN A 111 16.71 -30.29 -5.79
N LEU A 112 17.36 -29.41 -5.02
CA LEU A 112 17.45 -27.97 -5.33
C LEU A 112 18.22 -27.81 -6.65
N ASN A 113 17.50 -27.90 -7.76
CA ASN A 113 17.96 -27.41 -9.04
C ASN A 113 17.22 -26.11 -9.38
N GLU A 114 17.65 -25.42 -10.43
CA GLU A 114 17.07 -24.15 -10.91
C GLU A 114 15.53 -24.21 -11.10
N ARG A 115 14.98 -25.39 -11.43
CA ARG A 115 13.52 -25.60 -11.58
C ARG A 115 12.80 -25.70 -10.24
N THR A 116 13.43 -26.21 -9.20
CA THR A 116 12.90 -26.25 -7.82
C THR A 116 12.96 -24.87 -7.19
N GLU A 117 14.03 -24.11 -7.40
CA GLU A 117 14.15 -22.72 -6.93
C GLU A 117 13.07 -21.82 -7.54
N THR A 118 12.82 -21.97 -8.85
CA THR A 118 11.76 -21.22 -9.54
C THR A 118 10.37 -21.53 -8.98
N LEU A 119 10.08 -22.79 -8.64
CA LEU A 119 8.82 -23.17 -8.01
C LEU A 119 8.67 -22.56 -6.63
N GLU A 120 9.69 -22.70 -5.77
CA GLU A 120 9.67 -22.14 -4.43
C GLU A 120 9.52 -20.63 -4.45
N ARG A 121 10.16 -19.95 -5.41
CA ARG A 121 9.97 -18.52 -5.61
C ARG A 121 8.51 -18.19 -5.97
N ASN A 122 7.92 -18.89 -6.92
CA ASN A 122 6.52 -18.65 -7.32
C ASN A 122 5.55 -18.99 -6.18
N ARG A 123 5.78 -20.08 -5.45
CA ARG A 123 5.04 -20.45 -4.24
C ARG A 123 5.15 -19.35 -3.17
N GLY A 124 6.35 -18.85 -2.94
CA GLY A 124 6.62 -17.74 -2.03
C GLY A 124 5.87 -16.46 -2.45
N GLU A 125 5.80 -16.14 -3.74
CA GLU A 125 5.00 -15.02 -4.25
C GLU A 125 3.49 -15.24 -3.99
N THR A 126 2.97 -16.43 -4.23
CA THR A 126 1.55 -16.76 -3.94
C THR A 126 1.25 -16.68 -2.44
N LEU A 127 2.13 -17.20 -1.58
CA LEU A 127 2.00 -17.10 -0.12
C LEU A 127 2.07 -15.67 0.37
N GLU A 128 2.96 -14.84 -0.18
CA GLU A 128 3.06 -13.41 0.15
C GLU A 128 1.74 -12.70 -0.18
N ARG A 129 1.12 -13.03 -1.33
CA ARG A 129 -0.22 -12.50 -1.72
C ARG A 129 -1.34 -12.98 -0.81
N ARG A 130 -1.27 -14.21 -0.33
CA ARG A 130 -2.21 -14.74 0.68
C ARG A 130 -2.04 -14.02 2.00
N GLY A 131 -0.80 -13.82 2.45
CA GLY A 131 -0.47 -13.02 3.62
C GLY A 131 -1.01 -11.60 3.52
N ASP A 132 -0.83 -10.93 2.37
CA ASP A 132 -1.37 -9.59 2.12
C ASP A 132 -2.91 -9.55 2.18
N THR A 133 -3.57 -10.55 1.59
CA THR A 133 -5.04 -10.67 1.61
C THR A 133 -5.57 -10.86 3.02
N LEU A 134 -4.97 -11.78 3.79
CA LEU A 134 -5.34 -12.03 5.19
C LEU A 134 -5.13 -10.80 6.06
N LYS A 135 -4.02 -10.08 5.85
CA LYS A 135 -3.74 -8.80 6.51
C LYS A 135 -4.83 -7.76 6.24
N ALA A 136 -5.26 -7.64 4.98
CA ALA A 136 -6.34 -6.72 4.60
C ALA A 136 -7.69 -7.08 5.26
N MET A 137 -7.92 -8.36 5.55
CA MET A 137 -9.10 -8.84 6.28
C MET A 137 -8.95 -8.74 7.82
N GLY A 138 -7.82 -8.25 8.33
CA GLY A 138 -7.53 -8.21 9.78
C GLY A 138 -7.21 -9.57 10.40
N ARG A 139 -6.95 -10.60 9.60
CA ARG A 139 -6.56 -11.95 10.04
C ARG A 139 -5.05 -12.00 10.28
N TRP A 140 -4.62 -11.29 11.31
CA TRP A 140 -3.19 -11.00 11.57
C TRP A 140 -2.34 -12.24 11.77
N ASP A 141 -2.76 -13.18 12.63
CA ASP A 141 -1.95 -14.37 12.95
C ASP A 141 -1.77 -15.29 11.74
N GLU A 142 -2.82 -15.47 10.93
CA GLU A 142 -2.73 -16.27 9.70
C GLU A 142 -1.85 -15.57 8.65
N SER A 143 -1.93 -14.25 8.54
CA SER A 143 -1.05 -13.45 7.68
C SER A 143 0.41 -13.61 8.09
N LEU A 144 0.72 -13.50 9.39
CA LEU A 144 2.05 -13.67 9.94
C LEU A 144 2.59 -15.09 9.71
N GLY A 145 1.75 -16.12 9.82
CA GLY A 145 2.11 -17.49 9.47
C GLY A 145 2.57 -17.64 8.01
N MET A 146 1.83 -17.01 7.07
CA MET A 146 2.23 -17.00 5.66
C MET A 146 3.54 -16.26 5.43
N TYR A 147 3.74 -15.09 6.03
CA TYR A 147 5.00 -14.36 5.89
C TYR A 147 6.18 -15.13 6.49
N GLU A 148 6.00 -15.87 7.58
CA GLU A 148 7.07 -16.69 8.15
C GLU A 148 7.48 -17.82 7.19
N GLU A 149 6.52 -18.49 6.52
CA GLU A 149 6.84 -19.46 5.47
C GLU A 149 7.62 -18.83 4.32
N VAL A 150 7.20 -17.65 3.84
CA VAL A 150 7.90 -16.92 2.78
C VAL A 150 9.32 -16.52 3.23
N TYR A 151 9.52 -16.21 4.52
CA TYR A 151 10.83 -15.88 5.07
C TYR A 151 11.77 -17.07 5.00
N GLN A 152 11.29 -18.27 5.39
CA GLN A 152 12.07 -19.49 5.26
C GLN A 152 12.42 -19.80 3.80
N ILE A 153 11.50 -19.58 2.86
CA ILE A 153 11.78 -19.72 1.42
C ILE A 153 12.88 -18.76 0.97
N LYS A 154 12.75 -17.45 1.24
CA LYS A 154 13.74 -16.45 0.82
C LYS A 154 15.12 -16.74 1.43
N LYS A 155 15.16 -17.22 2.67
CA LYS A 155 16.38 -17.65 3.36
C LYS A 155 17.01 -18.89 2.73
N GLN A 156 16.22 -19.90 2.37
CA GLN A 156 16.71 -21.09 1.68
C GLN A 156 17.28 -20.77 0.29
N LEU A 157 16.68 -19.80 -0.40
CA LEU A 157 17.15 -19.32 -1.71
C LEU A 157 18.32 -18.32 -1.62
N GLY A 158 18.80 -17.99 -0.41
CA GLY A 158 19.89 -17.03 -0.22
C GLY A 158 19.54 -15.59 -0.64
N HIS A 159 18.25 -15.24 -0.67
CA HIS A 159 17.78 -13.95 -1.15
C HIS A 159 17.77 -12.89 -0.02
N VAL A 160 18.96 -12.50 0.42
CA VAL A 160 19.22 -11.62 1.58
C VAL A 160 18.40 -10.32 1.56
N SER A 161 18.31 -9.64 0.41
CA SER A 161 17.49 -8.41 0.29
C SER A 161 16.01 -8.69 0.52
N GLY A 162 15.52 -9.83 0.03
CA GLY A 162 14.13 -10.24 0.24
C GLY A 162 13.84 -10.70 1.66
N GLU A 163 14.81 -11.31 2.36
CA GLU A 163 14.69 -11.61 3.79
C GLU A 163 14.47 -10.32 4.59
N ALA A 164 15.33 -9.33 4.39
CA ALA A 164 15.22 -8.04 5.07
C ALA A 164 13.88 -7.35 4.77
N GLY A 165 13.48 -7.29 3.49
CA GLY A 165 12.22 -6.67 3.09
C GLY A 165 10.99 -7.36 3.69
N LEU A 166 11.00 -8.69 3.79
CA LEU A 166 9.90 -9.44 4.37
C LEU A 166 9.82 -9.26 5.90
N LEU A 167 10.96 -9.23 6.59
CA LEU A 167 10.98 -8.88 8.02
C LEU A 167 10.42 -7.47 8.26
N THR A 168 10.60 -6.54 7.33
CA THR A 168 9.96 -5.22 7.40
C THR A 168 8.43 -5.30 7.30
N VAL A 169 7.92 -6.15 6.39
CA VAL A 169 6.47 -6.40 6.26
C VAL A 169 5.91 -7.07 7.52
N ILE A 170 6.62 -8.04 8.09
CA ILE A 170 6.27 -8.69 9.35
C ILE A 170 6.23 -7.66 10.49
N ALA A 171 7.25 -6.81 10.62
CA ALA A 171 7.29 -5.75 11.63
C ALA A 171 6.11 -4.78 11.51
N ALA A 172 5.80 -4.31 10.30
CA ALA A 172 4.65 -3.44 10.06
C ALA A 172 3.32 -4.13 10.39
N THR A 173 3.18 -5.41 10.04
CA THR A 173 1.97 -6.20 10.33
C THR A 173 1.78 -6.43 11.82
N LEU A 174 2.85 -6.75 12.55
CA LEU A 174 2.83 -6.87 14.01
C LEU A 174 2.45 -5.56 14.68
N HIS A 175 2.96 -4.43 14.18
CA HIS A 175 2.62 -3.11 14.70
C HIS A 175 1.13 -2.78 14.49
N GLN A 176 0.59 -3.06 13.29
CA GLN A 176 -0.84 -2.92 13.01
C GLN A 176 -1.72 -3.83 13.88
N ALA A 177 -1.21 -5.00 14.27
CA ALA A 177 -1.83 -5.91 15.22
C ALA A 177 -1.57 -5.54 16.70
N GLU A 178 -1.02 -4.35 16.98
CA GLU A 178 -0.70 -3.83 18.31
C GLU A 178 0.35 -4.65 19.10
N ARG A 179 1.07 -5.55 18.43
CA ARG A 179 2.14 -6.40 18.99
C ARG A 179 3.50 -5.69 18.91
N ASN A 180 3.57 -4.52 19.53
CA ASN A 180 4.61 -3.52 19.32
C ASN A 180 6.02 -3.95 19.74
N THR A 181 6.16 -4.75 20.81
CA THR A 181 7.46 -5.24 21.27
C THR A 181 8.12 -6.12 20.20
N VAL A 182 7.39 -7.10 19.69
CA VAL A 182 7.85 -8.02 18.64
C VAL A 182 8.04 -7.28 17.31
N ALA A 183 7.18 -6.29 17.01
CA ALA A 183 7.34 -5.44 15.82
C ALA A 183 8.69 -4.72 15.80
N VAL A 184 9.10 -4.15 16.94
CA VAL A 184 10.39 -3.48 17.08
C VAL A 184 11.55 -4.46 16.92
N GLU A 185 11.47 -5.65 17.52
CA GLU A 185 12.49 -6.69 17.35
C GLU A 185 12.68 -7.08 15.88
N LYS A 186 11.57 -7.31 15.16
CA LYS A 186 11.59 -7.67 13.73
C LYS A 186 12.09 -6.53 12.85
N HIS A 187 11.77 -5.28 13.20
CA HIS A 187 12.33 -4.11 12.52
C HIS A 187 13.86 -4.04 12.70
N GLU A 188 14.38 -4.23 13.92
CA GLU A 188 15.82 -4.18 14.17
C GLU A 188 16.56 -5.35 13.50
N GLU A 189 15.95 -6.54 13.46
CA GLU A 189 16.46 -7.68 12.67
C GLU A 189 16.54 -7.33 11.18
N SER A 190 15.46 -6.78 10.61
CA SER A 190 15.39 -6.31 9.22
C SER A 190 16.46 -5.26 8.92
N LEU A 191 16.63 -4.26 9.80
CA LEU A 191 17.62 -3.19 9.65
C LEU A 191 19.05 -3.73 9.69
N LYS A 192 19.34 -4.69 10.58
CA LYS A 192 20.66 -5.34 10.66
C LYS A 192 21.01 -6.08 9.37
N ILE A 193 20.05 -6.74 8.73
CA ILE A 193 20.26 -7.41 7.44
C ILE A 193 20.35 -6.37 6.32
N GLY A 194 19.44 -5.40 6.27
CA GLY A 194 19.40 -4.33 5.28
C GLY A 194 20.69 -3.53 5.21
N ARG A 195 21.34 -3.24 6.34
CA ARG A 195 22.65 -2.55 6.38
C ARG A 195 23.80 -3.34 5.75
N LYS A 196 23.66 -4.66 5.60
CA LYS A 196 24.64 -5.51 4.92
C LYS A 196 24.43 -5.56 3.40
N THR A 197 23.29 -5.07 2.92
CA THR A 197 23.01 -5.03 1.48
C THR A 197 23.53 -3.73 0.87
N SER A 198 23.76 -3.74 -0.45
CA SER A 198 24.04 -2.52 -1.21
C SER A 198 22.74 -1.84 -1.72
N ASP A 199 21.57 -2.33 -1.31
CA ASP A 199 20.29 -1.85 -1.78
C ASP A 199 19.82 -0.64 -0.96
N VAL A 200 20.10 0.54 -1.51
CA VAL A 200 19.73 1.84 -0.93
C VAL A 200 18.22 1.98 -0.79
N VAL A 201 17.46 1.46 -1.76
CA VAL A 201 15.99 1.60 -1.78
C VAL A 201 15.38 0.78 -0.65
N LEU A 202 15.83 -0.46 -0.51
CA LEU A 202 15.44 -1.34 0.58
C LEU A 202 15.79 -0.74 1.94
N LEU A 203 17.02 -0.28 2.13
CA LEU A 203 17.45 0.30 3.41
C LEU A 203 16.61 1.55 3.77
N THR A 204 16.33 2.39 2.80
CA THR A 204 15.45 3.57 2.96
C THR A 204 14.04 3.15 3.40
N MET A 205 13.47 2.11 2.78
CA MET A 205 12.16 1.57 3.13
C MET A 205 12.14 1.03 4.57
N ILE A 206 13.16 0.26 4.95
CA ILE A 206 13.30 -0.28 6.31
C ILE A 206 13.34 0.85 7.34
N LEU A 207 14.15 1.88 7.09
CA LEU A 207 14.27 3.04 7.97
C LEU A 207 12.97 3.84 8.07
N ALA A 208 12.28 4.07 6.95
CA ALA A 208 11.00 4.78 6.96
C ALA A 208 9.93 4.03 7.77
N ILE A 209 9.85 2.70 7.63
CA ILE A 209 8.91 1.87 8.41
C ILE A 209 9.29 1.86 9.89
N GLY A 210 10.59 1.73 10.22
CA GLY A 210 11.06 1.86 11.59
C GLY A 210 10.75 3.21 12.21
N GLY A 211 10.95 4.29 11.46
CA GLY A 211 10.59 5.64 11.86
C GLY A 211 9.10 5.77 12.14
N SER A 212 8.23 5.17 11.33
CA SER A 212 6.78 5.14 11.55
C SER A 212 6.44 4.37 12.83
N ILE A 213 6.97 3.16 13.00
CA ILE A 213 6.70 2.34 14.19
C ILE A 213 7.14 3.10 15.46
N TYR A 214 8.34 3.67 15.49
CA TYR A 214 8.79 4.43 16.66
C TYR A 214 7.99 5.72 16.89
N ARG A 215 7.56 6.40 15.83
CA ARG A 215 6.69 7.58 15.92
C ARG A 215 5.35 7.21 16.55
N ASP A 216 4.74 6.13 16.10
CA ASP A 216 3.42 5.68 16.58
C ASP A 216 3.49 5.13 18.01
N LEU A 217 4.69 4.73 18.46
CA LEU A 217 5.01 4.42 19.86
C LEU A 217 5.47 5.63 20.69
N GLU A 218 5.40 6.84 20.13
CA GLU A 218 5.83 8.10 20.75
C GLU A 218 7.32 8.09 21.18
N ASN A 219 8.13 7.20 20.61
CA ASN A 219 9.58 7.20 20.78
C ASN A 219 10.21 8.15 19.77
N TRP A 220 10.04 9.46 20.04
CA TRP A 220 10.45 10.54 19.14
C TRP A 220 11.93 10.51 18.80
N ASP A 221 12.78 10.16 19.76
CA ASP A 221 14.24 10.09 19.57
C ASP A 221 14.61 9.03 18.53
N LYS A 222 14.10 7.80 18.68
CA LYS A 222 14.36 6.74 17.70
C LYS A 222 13.69 7.02 16.37
N ALA A 223 12.48 7.56 16.37
CA ALA A 223 11.78 7.94 15.13
C ALA A 223 12.60 8.94 14.32
N THR A 224 13.04 10.02 14.97
CA THR A 224 13.89 11.06 14.38
C THR A 224 15.21 10.47 13.93
N GLN A 225 15.85 9.60 14.72
CA GLN A 225 17.10 8.93 14.33
C GLN A 225 16.93 8.13 13.02
N ARG A 226 15.84 7.35 12.88
CA ARG A 226 15.60 6.57 11.65
C ARG A 226 15.35 7.47 10.44
N TYR A 227 14.57 8.54 10.61
CA TYR A 227 14.31 9.48 9.53
C TYR A 227 15.53 10.32 9.15
N GLU A 228 16.40 10.65 10.10
CA GLU A 228 17.67 11.33 9.84
C GLU A 228 18.65 10.41 9.12
N GLU A 229 18.72 9.12 9.47
CA GLU A 229 19.54 8.14 8.72
C GLU A 229 19.04 8.03 7.26
N CYS A 230 17.72 8.00 7.05
CA CYS A 230 17.10 8.05 5.72
C CYS A 230 17.47 9.34 4.95
N TYR A 231 17.42 10.49 5.61
CA TYR A 231 17.84 11.77 5.04
C TYR A 231 19.31 11.76 4.62
N GLN A 232 20.19 11.30 5.51
CA GLN A 232 21.63 11.30 5.32
C GLN A 232 22.04 10.32 4.20
N ILE A 233 21.40 9.15 4.10
CA ILE A 233 21.55 8.23 2.96
C ILE A 233 21.20 8.95 1.65
N GLY A 234 20.06 9.64 1.61
CA GLY A 234 19.63 10.36 0.41
C GLY A 234 20.57 11.50 0.02
N LYS A 235 21.13 12.21 1.01
CA LYS A 235 22.12 13.27 0.82
C LYS A 235 23.45 12.73 0.30
N ASP A 236 24.00 11.72 0.94
CA ASP A 236 25.37 11.24 0.67
C ASP A 236 25.45 10.36 -0.57
N ARG A 237 24.38 9.59 -0.86
CA ARG A 237 24.35 8.66 -1.99
C ARG A 237 23.63 9.21 -3.22
N GLY A 238 23.26 10.50 -3.20
CA GLY A 238 22.57 11.14 -4.33
C GLY A 238 21.22 10.50 -4.63
N TYR A 239 20.43 10.18 -3.60
CA TYR A 239 19.09 9.60 -3.73
C TYR A 239 18.04 10.58 -3.17
N PRO A 240 17.56 11.55 -3.99
CA PRO A 240 16.73 12.65 -3.49
C PRO A 240 15.40 12.19 -2.90
N SER A 241 14.86 11.06 -3.35
CA SER A 241 13.64 10.46 -2.80
C SER A 241 13.81 10.04 -1.34
N ALA A 242 14.90 9.37 -0.96
CA ALA A 242 15.19 9.08 0.44
C ALA A 242 15.35 10.36 1.27
N LYS A 243 16.05 11.36 0.72
CA LYS A 243 16.23 12.67 1.36
C LYS A 243 14.86 13.29 1.68
N ALA A 244 13.96 13.31 0.71
CA ALA A 244 12.62 13.87 0.86
C ALA A 244 11.74 13.06 1.82
N SER A 245 11.82 11.73 1.79
CA SER A 245 11.11 10.86 2.73
C SER A 245 11.58 11.08 4.17
N GLY A 246 12.88 11.18 4.42
CA GLY A 246 13.43 11.49 5.74
C GLY A 246 12.96 12.85 6.27
N LEU A 247 12.99 13.88 5.43
CA LEU A 247 12.44 15.21 5.76
C LEU A 247 10.95 15.16 6.12
N MET A 248 10.15 14.45 5.32
CA MET A 248 8.71 14.29 5.61
C MET A 248 8.49 13.58 6.95
N GLY A 249 9.23 12.50 7.22
CA GLY A 249 9.12 11.76 8.47
C GLY A 249 9.49 12.60 9.70
N MET A 250 10.60 13.35 9.63
CA MET A 250 10.98 14.29 10.69
C MET A 250 9.94 15.39 10.90
N GLY A 251 9.40 15.96 9.81
CA GLY A 251 8.35 16.97 9.90
C GLY A 251 7.10 16.45 10.60
N GLU A 252 6.78 15.18 10.41
CA GLU A 252 5.66 14.54 11.11
C GLU A 252 5.94 14.35 12.60
N VAL A 253 7.16 13.94 12.99
CA VAL A 253 7.57 13.85 14.39
C VAL A 253 7.46 15.22 15.07
N TYR A 254 8.05 16.27 14.48
CA TYR A 254 7.96 17.63 15.02
C TYR A 254 6.52 18.12 15.14
N MET A 255 5.67 17.83 14.15
CA MET A 255 4.25 18.21 14.20
C MET A 255 3.50 17.52 15.35
N LEU A 256 3.84 16.26 15.65
CA LEU A 256 3.25 15.52 16.77
C LEU A 256 3.75 16.03 18.13
N GLN A 257 5.01 16.46 18.22
CA GLN A 257 5.57 17.10 19.41
C GLN A 257 5.07 18.54 19.64
N GLY A 258 4.37 19.13 18.65
CA GLY A 258 3.89 20.52 18.72
C GLY A 258 4.90 21.56 18.23
N GLU A 259 6.04 21.12 17.70
CA GLU A 259 7.08 21.94 17.06
C GLU A 259 6.66 22.31 15.62
N LEU A 260 5.58 23.10 15.52
CA LEU A 260 4.89 23.34 14.25
C LEU A 260 5.75 24.13 13.23
N LYS A 261 6.69 24.96 13.69
CA LYS A 261 7.57 25.75 12.80
C LYS A 261 8.64 24.87 12.16
N GLU A 262 9.24 24.00 12.95
CA GLU A 262 10.23 23.02 12.53
C GLU A 262 9.59 22.03 11.56
N ALA A 263 8.38 21.55 11.88
CA ALA A 263 7.58 20.72 10.98
C ALA A 263 7.33 21.40 9.63
N LEU A 264 6.97 22.69 9.63
CA LEU A 264 6.72 23.45 8.40
C LEU A 264 7.95 23.47 7.49
N ILE A 265 9.12 23.77 8.05
CA ILE A 265 10.39 23.81 7.30
C ILE A 265 10.67 22.44 6.68
N LYS A 266 10.58 21.36 7.46
CA LYS A 266 10.85 20.00 6.97
C LYS A 266 9.87 19.56 5.88
N PHE A 267 8.58 19.88 6.01
CA PHE A 267 7.61 19.57 4.96
C PHE A 267 7.83 20.41 3.70
N GLN A 268 8.17 21.70 3.82
CA GLN A 268 8.45 22.54 2.65
C GLN A 268 9.69 22.06 1.88
N ASP A 269 10.76 21.69 2.59
CA ASP A 269 11.97 21.13 1.99
C ASP A 269 11.67 19.80 1.28
N SER A 270 10.88 18.92 1.89
CA SER A 270 10.42 17.66 1.29
C SER A 270 9.57 17.90 0.04
N LEU A 271 8.59 18.80 0.12
CA LEU A 271 7.70 19.15 -0.99
C LEU A 271 8.47 19.66 -2.20
N LYS A 272 9.48 20.51 -1.98
CA LYS A 272 10.34 21.03 -3.05
C LYS A 272 11.02 19.89 -3.81
N ILE A 273 11.63 18.94 -3.10
CA ILE A 273 12.31 17.81 -3.72
C ILE A 273 11.31 16.93 -4.50
N TRP A 274 10.13 16.64 -3.95
CA TRP A 274 9.14 15.82 -4.65
C TRP A 274 8.58 16.50 -5.90
N LYS A 275 8.44 17.83 -5.89
CA LYS A 275 8.11 18.63 -7.08
C LYS A 275 9.21 18.54 -8.14
N ASP A 276 10.48 18.67 -7.75
CA ASP A 276 11.62 18.54 -8.66
C ASP A 276 11.68 17.14 -9.30
N LEU A 277 11.32 16.10 -8.53
CA LEU A 277 11.23 14.71 -9.01
C LEU A 277 9.95 14.40 -9.80
N LYS A 278 8.98 15.31 -9.87
CA LYS A 278 7.67 15.13 -10.52
C LYS A 278 6.92 13.89 -10.05
N ARG A 279 6.95 13.67 -8.73
CA ARG A 279 6.34 12.51 -8.08
C ARG A 279 4.99 12.89 -7.50
N GLU A 280 3.96 12.97 -8.34
CA GLU A 280 2.62 13.46 -7.97
C GLU A 280 2.05 12.80 -6.71
N TYR A 281 2.15 11.48 -6.58
CA TYR A 281 1.69 10.78 -5.38
C TYR A 281 2.40 11.26 -4.10
N ASP A 282 3.72 11.38 -4.16
CA ASP A 282 4.56 11.81 -3.03
C ASP A 282 4.37 13.30 -2.71
N ILE A 283 4.11 14.14 -3.73
CA ILE A 283 3.66 15.53 -3.57
C ILE A 283 2.34 15.57 -2.79
N GLY A 284 1.37 14.72 -3.16
CA GLY A 284 0.09 14.59 -2.46
C GLY A 284 0.26 14.25 -0.98
N LEU A 285 1.17 13.32 -0.65
CA LEU A 285 1.44 12.93 0.73
C LEU A 285 1.92 14.11 1.58
N VAL A 286 2.93 14.85 1.11
CA VAL A 286 3.46 16.02 1.84
C VAL A 286 2.43 17.16 1.91
N THR A 287 1.69 17.39 0.83
CA THR A 287 0.62 18.40 0.77
C THR A 287 -0.48 18.10 1.80
N GLN A 288 -0.86 16.83 1.96
CA GLN A 288 -1.80 16.41 3.01
C GLN A 288 -1.26 16.72 4.41
N LYS A 289 0.04 16.48 4.66
CA LYS A 289 0.67 16.82 5.95
C LYS A 289 0.69 18.34 6.19
N LEU A 290 0.99 19.14 5.17
CA LEU A 290 0.93 20.61 5.25
C LEU A 290 -0.50 21.11 5.55
N GLY A 291 -1.53 20.52 4.92
CA GLY A 291 -2.92 20.85 5.25
C GLY A 291 -3.25 20.62 6.72
N LYS A 292 -2.86 19.46 7.28
CA LYS A 292 -3.04 19.15 8.70
C LYS A 292 -2.20 20.08 9.61
N LEU A 293 -0.99 20.45 9.18
CA LEU A 293 -0.13 21.37 9.92
C LEU A 293 -0.74 22.78 10.00
N HIS A 294 -1.21 23.32 8.87
CA HIS A 294 -1.86 24.64 8.84
C HIS A 294 -3.19 24.65 9.62
N LEU A 295 -3.91 23.53 9.65
CA LEU A 295 -5.08 23.36 10.52
C LEU A 295 -4.68 23.48 12.01
N LYS A 296 -3.59 22.82 12.44
CA LYS A 296 -3.04 22.96 13.80
C LYS A 296 -2.59 24.39 14.12
N LEU A 297 -2.03 25.10 13.14
CA LEU A 297 -1.67 26.52 13.23
C LEU A 297 -2.89 27.46 13.22
N ARG A 298 -4.11 26.94 12.99
CA ARG A 298 -5.35 27.71 12.81
C ARG A 298 -5.33 28.65 11.60
N GLU A 299 -4.49 28.36 10.62
CA GLU A 299 -4.43 29.05 9.32
C GLU A 299 -5.41 28.38 8.35
N TYR A 300 -6.71 28.55 8.58
CA TYR A 300 -7.74 27.74 7.91
C TYR A 300 -7.78 27.90 6.38
N ASP A 301 -7.45 29.08 5.84
CA ASP A 301 -7.43 29.30 4.39
C ASP A 301 -6.30 28.51 3.72
N ARG A 302 -5.10 28.56 4.28
CA ARG A 302 -3.96 27.74 3.80
C ARG A 302 -4.19 26.25 4.02
N ALA A 303 -4.76 25.88 5.17
CA ALA A 303 -5.12 24.49 5.43
C ALA A 303 -6.08 23.96 4.35
N TYR A 304 -7.06 24.77 3.95
CA TYR A 304 -8.02 24.45 2.90
C TYR A 304 -7.35 24.31 1.54
N GLU A 305 -6.48 25.26 1.15
CA GLU A 305 -5.73 25.19 -0.12
C GLU A 305 -4.94 23.88 -0.24
N PHE A 306 -4.14 23.55 0.78
CA PHE A 306 -3.37 22.31 0.79
C PHE A 306 -4.25 21.05 0.83
N ALA A 307 -5.34 21.06 1.61
CA ALA A 307 -6.23 19.90 1.70
C ALA A 307 -6.98 19.65 0.39
N ILE A 308 -7.39 20.70 -0.35
CA ILE A 308 -7.98 20.58 -1.68
C ILE A 308 -6.96 20.06 -2.68
N GLN A 309 -5.75 20.62 -2.69
CA GLN A 309 -4.69 20.16 -3.59
C GLN A 309 -4.36 18.67 -3.36
N ALA A 310 -4.26 18.23 -2.10
CA ALA A 310 -4.05 16.82 -1.78
C ALA A 310 -5.23 15.95 -2.25
N ASN A 311 -6.47 16.40 -2.03
CA ASN A 311 -7.67 15.70 -2.50
C ASN A 311 -7.65 15.54 -4.03
N GLU A 312 -7.35 16.57 -4.80
CA GLU A 312 -7.28 16.51 -6.28
C GLU A 312 -6.22 15.50 -6.75
N ILE A 313 -5.02 15.54 -6.17
CA ILE A 313 -3.95 14.57 -6.47
C ILE A 313 -4.43 13.14 -6.18
N PHE A 314 -5.07 12.90 -5.04
CA PHE A 314 -5.52 11.55 -4.67
C PHE A 314 -6.76 11.08 -5.44
N VAL A 315 -7.60 12.00 -5.94
CA VAL A 315 -8.65 11.66 -6.91
C VAL A 315 -8.02 11.08 -8.17
N THR A 316 -6.97 11.72 -8.71
CA THR A 316 -6.26 11.19 -9.90
C THR A 316 -5.50 9.90 -9.61
N SER A 317 -5.09 9.67 -8.35
CA SER A 317 -4.38 8.46 -7.90
C SER A 317 -5.30 7.35 -7.39
N SER A 318 -6.62 7.50 -7.51
CA SER A 318 -7.65 6.59 -6.96
C SER A 318 -7.71 5.21 -7.64
N PHE A 319 -6.86 4.95 -8.63
CA PHE A 319 -6.65 3.61 -9.21
C PHE A 319 -5.74 2.71 -8.35
N THR A 320 -5.20 3.24 -7.25
CA THR A 320 -4.43 2.49 -6.26
C THR A 320 -5.14 2.52 -4.91
N ILE A 321 -5.07 1.42 -4.16
CA ILE A 321 -5.60 1.36 -2.79
C ILE A 321 -5.00 2.48 -1.94
N GLY A 322 -3.69 2.71 -2.03
CA GLY A 322 -3.01 3.80 -1.32
C GLY A 322 -3.57 5.18 -1.68
N GLY A 323 -3.85 5.46 -2.96
CA GLY A 323 -4.48 6.71 -3.38
C GLY A 323 -5.90 6.87 -2.82
N ILE A 324 -6.70 5.80 -2.80
CA ILE A 324 -8.05 5.83 -2.21
C ILE A 324 -7.99 6.08 -0.69
N ILE A 325 -7.07 5.43 0.03
CA ILE A 325 -6.87 5.67 1.48
C ILE A 325 -6.53 7.14 1.74
N HIS A 326 -5.59 7.69 0.99
CA HIS A 326 -5.17 9.07 1.15
C HIS A 326 -6.22 10.08 0.69
N LEU A 327 -7.07 9.73 -0.28
CA LEU A 327 -8.26 10.49 -0.62
C LEU A 327 -9.22 10.60 0.57
N GLY A 328 -9.49 9.49 1.26
CA GLY A 328 -10.27 9.48 2.49
C GLY A 328 -9.67 10.38 3.58
N LYS A 329 -8.34 10.29 3.80
CA LYS A 329 -7.63 11.13 4.78
C LYS A 329 -7.65 12.62 4.43
N ALA A 330 -7.49 12.97 3.15
CA ALA A 330 -7.60 14.35 2.68
C ALA A 330 -9.03 14.91 2.90
N LYS A 331 -10.07 14.10 2.64
CA LYS A 331 -11.46 14.45 2.95
C LYS A 331 -11.68 14.65 4.46
N LEU A 332 -11.12 13.80 5.32
CA LEU A 332 -11.19 14.02 6.77
C LEU A 332 -10.56 15.36 7.18
N THR A 333 -9.39 15.70 6.64
CA THR A 333 -8.76 17.01 6.91
C THR A 333 -9.66 18.16 6.45
N LEU A 334 -10.31 18.06 5.29
CA LEU A 334 -11.31 19.05 4.83
C LEU A 334 -12.52 19.15 5.77
N ALA A 335 -13.00 18.03 6.29
CA ALA A 335 -14.11 18.01 7.25
C ALA A 335 -13.71 18.70 8.57
N GLU A 336 -12.53 18.43 9.10
CA GLU A 336 -11.98 19.10 10.28
C GLU A 336 -11.85 20.62 10.06
N ILE A 337 -11.39 21.05 8.88
CA ILE A 337 -11.33 22.48 8.51
C ILE A 337 -12.73 23.10 8.50
N TYR A 338 -13.72 22.45 7.89
CA TYR A 338 -15.09 22.95 7.87
C TYR A 338 -15.73 22.98 9.25
N LEU A 339 -15.44 21.99 10.09
CA LEU A 339 -15.86 21.97 11.48
C LEU A 339 -15.27 23.16 12.25
N ALA A 340 -13.98 23.42 12.12
CA ALA A 340 -13.32 24.57 12.73
C ALA A 340 -13.92 25.92 12.25
N GLN A 341 -14.37 25.99 11.00
CA GLN A 341 -15.09 27.12 10.42
C GLN A 341 -16.59 27.17 10.79
N LYS A 342 -17.09 26.25 11.64
CA LYS A 342 -18.51 26.12 12.04
C LYS A 342 -19.48 25.87 10.87
N LYS A 343 -18.99 25.26 9.78
CA LYS A 343 -19.77 24.84 8.61
C LYS A 343 -20.19 23.37 8.79
N HIS A 344 -20.96 23.10 9.84
CA HIS A 344 -21.25 21.73 10.32
C HIS A 344 -21.87 20.81 9.27
N GLU A 345 -22.83 21.29 8.47
CA GLU A 345 -23.47 20.47 7.42
C GLU A 345 -22.48 20.01 6.35
N LYS A 346 -21.58 20.92 5.91
CA LYS A 346 -20.51 20.60 4.96
C LYS A 346 -19.49 19.64 5.57
N ALA A 347 -19.12 19.87 6.83
CA ALA A 347 -18.21 18.98 7.55
C ALA A 347 -18.77 17.55 7.62
N LEU A 348 -20.06 17.40 8.00
CA LEU A 348 -20.71 16.10 8.12
C LEU A 348 -20.75 15.36 6.78
N SER A 349 -21.19 16.04 5.72
CA SER A 349 -21.27 15.44 4.38
C SER A 349 -19.90 14.95 3.87
N ILE A 350 -18.82 15.71 4.12
CA ILE A 350 -17.48 15.31 3.71
C ILE A 350 -16.94 14.17 4.58
N SER A 351 -17.22 14.16 5.88
CA SER A 351 -16.86 13.04 6.77
C SER A 351 -17.57 11.75 6.37
N GLU A 352 -18.85 11.82 5.98
CA GLU A 352 -19.59 10.65 5.48
C GLU A 352 -18.97 10.07 4.21
N GLN A 353 -18.53 10.92 3.28
CA GLN A 353 -17.80 10.48 2.09
C GLN A 353 -16.46 9.81 2.43
N ALA A 354 -15.73 10.34 3.41
CA ALA A 354 -14.49 9.71 3.87
C ALA A 354 -14.76 8.34 4.53
N ARG A 355 -15.82 8.25 5.35
CA ARG A 355 -16.24 7.00 5.99
C ARG A 355 -16.63 5.94 4.96
N ASP A 356 -17.43 6.29 3.95
CA ASP A 356 -17.82 5.38 2.85
C ASP A 356 -16.59 4.82 2.11
N ILE A 357 -15.55 5.64 1.91
CA ILE A 357 -14.28 5.18 1.34
C ILE A 357 -13.63 4.13 2.24
N PHE A 358 -13.52 4.39 3.55
CA PHE A 358 -12.90 3.46 4.48
C PHE A 358 -13.75 2.20 4.73
N GLU A 359 -15.07 2.32 4.63
CA GLU A 359 -16.03 1.21 4.68
C GLU A 359 -15.81 0.25 3.51
N LYS A 360 -15.75 0.77 2.27
CA LYS A 360 -15.48 -0.01 1.05
C LYS A 360 -14.12 -0.71 1.06
N LEU A 361 -13.14 -0.14 1.75
CA LEU A 361 -11.81 -0.73 1.89
C LEU A 361 -11.67 -1.65 3.12
N HIS A 362 -12.72 -1.81 3.92
CA HIS A 362 -12.71 -2.57 5.17
C HIS A 362 -11.64 -2.10 6.18
N LEU A 363 -11.35 -0.79 6.18
CA LEU A 363 -10.32 -0.19 7.04
C LEU A 363 -10.93 0.31 8.36
N SER A 364 -11.16 -0.62 9.29
CA SER A 364 -11.80 -0.35 10.59
C SER A 364 -11.15 0.77 11.40
N TYR A 365 -9.82 0.88 11.37
CA TYR A 365 -9.10 1.97 12.05
C TYR A 365 -9.48 3.35 11.48
N HIS A 366 -9.49 3.50 10.16
CA HIS A 366 -9.84 4.78 9.52
C HIS A 366 -11.33 5.09 9.57
N GLN A 367 -12.19 4.06 9.65
CA GLN A 367 -13.61 4.25 9.93
C GLN A 367 -13.81 4.89 11.31
N LYS A 368 -13.11 4.41 12.34
CA LYS A 368 -13.16 5.02 13.68
C LYS A 368 -12.73 6.49 13.67
N GLU A 369 -11.64 6.83 12.97
CA GLU A 369 -11.22 8.23 12.81
C GLU A 369 -12.34 9.09 12.17
N ALA A 370 -13.02 8.58 11.14
CA ALA A 370 -14.13 9.29 10.51
C ALA A 370 -15.33 9.43 11.45
N ASP A 371 -15.66 8.38 12.20
CA ASP A 371 -16.76 8.37 13.17
C ASP A 371 -16.54 9.37 14.31
N GLU A 372 -15.30 9.47 14.83
CA GLU A 372 -14.94 10.45 15.86
C GLU A 372 -15.18 11.89 15.41
N VAL A 373 -14.77 12.22 14.18
CA VAL A 373 -15.00 13.56 13.59
C VAL A 373 -16.51 13.82 13.43
N MET A 374 -17.27 12.83 12.94
CA MET A 374 -18.73 12.97 12.81
C MET A 374 -19.42 13.17 14.15
N ASP A 375 -19.02 12.43 15.18
CA ASP A 375 -19.58 12.54 16.52
C ASP A 375 -19.24 13.88 17.17
N GLN A 376 -18.05 14.44 16.90
CA GLN A 376 -17.74 15.81 17.28
C GLN A 376 -18.67 16.82 16.58
N ILE A 377 -18.87 16.69 15.27
CA ILE A 377 -19.76 17.57 14.48
C ILE A 377 -21.19 17.54 15.04
N LYS A 378 -21.74 16.33 15.27
CA LYS A 378 -23.11 16.15 15.80
C LYS A 378 -23.28 16.79 17.17
N ARG A 379 -22.34 16.57 18.09
CA ARG A 379 -22.34 17.18 19.43
C ARG A 379 -22.36 18.72 19.37
N GLU A 380 -21.58 19.33 18.48
CA GLU A 380 -21.59 20.79 18.32
C GLU A 380 -22.92 21.32 17.74
N MET A 381 -23.51 20.60 16.79
CA MET A 381 -24.82 20.96 16.22
C MET A 381 -25.94 20.90 17.27
N GLU A 382 -25.94 19.88 18.12
CA GLU A 382 -26.91 19.73 19.22
C GLU A 382 -26.77 20.86 20.25
N ASN A 383 -25.54 21.16 20.67
CA ASN A 383 -25.27 22.26 21.59
C ASN A 383 -25.72 23.62 21.03
N ARG A 384 -25.58 23.84 19.72
CA ARG A 384 -26.06 25.07 19.06
C ARG A 384 -27.59 25.13 19.03
N LYS A 385 -28.27 24.01 18.76
CA LYS A 385 -29.74 23.94 18.80
C LYS A 385 -30.27 24.20 20.22
N ALA A 386 -29.60 23.68 21.25
CA ALA A 386 -29.98 23.92 22.64
C ALA A 386 -29.83 25.40 23.04
N LYS A 387 -28.72 26.06 22.63
CA LYS A 387 -28.49 27.49 22.88
C LYS A 387 -29.46 28.42 22.16
N ASN A 388 -29.97 28.01 21.00
CA ASN A 388 -30.95 28.81 20.24
C ASN A 388 -32.40 28.62 20.72
N ARG A 389 -32.64 27.73 21.70
CA ARG A 389 -33.97 27.47 22.30
C ARG A 389 -34.17 28.15 23.66
N ILE A 390 -33.12 28.79 24.19
CA ILE A 390 -33.12 29.65 25.40
C ILE A 390 -33.13 31.08 24.90
#